data_AF-A0A7K3H4G3-F1
#
_entry.id   AF-A0A7K3H4G3-F1
#
_cell.length_a   1.000
_cell.length_b   1.000
_cell.length_c   1.000
_cell.angle_alpha   90.00
_cell.angle_beta   90.00
_cell.angle_gamma   90.00
#
_symmetry.space_group_name_H-M   'P 1'
#
loop_
_entity.id
_entity.type
_entity.pdbx_description
1 polymer ?
#
loop_
_entity_poly.entity_id
_entity_poly.type
_entity_poly.pdbx_seq_one_letter_code
_entity_poly.pdbx_strand_id
1 'polypeptide(L)'
;RDGTGLTVASRSGGGSTLITLTASGGAPVDWSARTDAPWLRLSDTGGTLRPGRSVTVTVTVDRARQPGGAWTGRVTIGPSGTVVTVSGRGTPSPEDPAEPPPTAPADPDPGPEP
;
A
#
# COMPACT_ATOMS: atom_id res chain seq x y z
N ARG A 1 -25.34 21.45 4.25
CA ARG A 1 -25.70 20.03 4.48
C ARG A 1 -24.93 19.23 3.46
N ASP A 2 -23.89 18.54 3.87
CA ASP A 2 -22.98 17.79 2.99
C ASP A 2 -23.75 16.65 2.31
N GLY A 3 -24.07 16.84 1.03
CA GLY A 3 -24.98 15.99 0.27
C GLY A 3 -24.41 14.62 -0.14
N THR A 4 -23.10 14.42 -0.03
CA THR A 4 -22.40 13.21 -0.46
C THR A 4 -21.38 12.78 0.60
N GLY A 5 -21.88 12.22 1.71
CA GLY A 5 -21.04 11.59 2.73
C GLY A 5 -20.52 10.24 2.24
N LEU A 6 -19.20 10.09 2.12
CA LEU A 6 -18.56 8.80 1.93
C LEU A 6 -17.56 8.55 3.06
N THR A 7 -17.86 7.57 3.88
CA THR A 7 -17.02 7.11 4.99
C THR A 7 -16.12 5.99 4.51
N VAL A 8 -14.84 6.06 4.86
CA VAL A 8 -13.82 5.07 4.49
C VAL A 8 -13.25 4.45 5.75
N ALA A 9 -13.29 3.12 5.85
CA ALA A 9 -12.65 2.35 6.91
C ALA A 9 -11.66 1.37 6.28
N SER A 10 -10.50 1.18 6.88
CA SER A 10 -9.50 0.21 6.40
C SER A 10 -9.11 -0.77 7.48
N ARG A 11 -8.90 -2.03 7.08
CA ARG A 11 -8.40 -3.11 7.93
C ARG A 11 -7.32 -3.86 7.18
N SER A 12 -6.12 -3.89 7.73
CA SER A 12 -4.99 -4.67 7.18
C SER A 12 -4.77 -5.93 8.00
N GLY A 13 -4.55 -7.06 7.34
CA GLY A 13 -4.26 -8.34 7.99
C GLY A 13 -3.79 -9.43 7.01
N GLY A 14 -2.81 -10.24 7.43
CA GLY A 14 -2.40 -11.45 6.70
C GLY A 14 -1.92 -11.25 5.26
N GLY A 15 -1.39 -10.07 4.92
CA GLY A 15 -0.91 -9.75 3.57
C GLY A 15 -1.98 -9.16 2.63
N SER A 16 -3.15 -8.81 3.15
CA SER A 16 -4.21 -8.11 2.41
C SER A 16 -4.73 -6.90 3.19
N THR A 17 -5.26 -5.92 2.47
CA THR A 17 -5.94 -4.77 3.08
C THR A 17 -7.38 -4.70 2.55
N LEU A 18 -8.34 -4.63 3.46
CA LEU A 18 -9.75 -4.46 3.15
C LEU A 18 -10.13 -3.01 3.37
N ILE A 19 -10.68 -2.36 2.35
CA ILE A 19 -11.17 -0.99 2.40
C ILE A 19 -12.68 -1.03 2.29
N THR A 20 -13.39 -0.69 3.37
CA THR A 20 -14.84 -0.59 3.39
C THR A 20 -15.26 0.84 3.14
N LEU A 21 -16.04 1.02 2.08
CA LEU A 21 -16.61 2.31 1.67
C LEU A 21 -18.09 2.30 2.03
N THR A 22 -18.57 3.34 2.71
CA THR A 22 -19.98 3.46 3.11
C THR A 22 -20.52 4.83 2.70
N ALA A 23 -21.58 4.84 1.89
CA ALA A 23 -22.30 6.06 1.54
C ALA A 23 -23.16 6.50 2.72
N SER A 24 -22.60 7.33 3.60
CA SER A 24 -23.25 7.87 4.80
C SER A 24 -24.13 9.09 4.52
N GLY A 25 -24.05 9.67 3.30
CA GLY A 25 -24.92 10.75 2.84
C GLY A 25 -26.33 10.31 2.41
N GLY A 26 -27.16 11.31 2.09
CA GLY A 26 -28.54 11.11 1.61
C GLY A 26 -28.70 10.92 0.10
N ALA A 27 -27.62 11.07 -0.68
CA ALA A 27 -27.61 10.90 -2.13
C ALA A 27 -26.66 9.76 -2.56
N PRO A 28 -26.88 9.15 -3.74
CA PRO A 28 -25.92 8.21 -4.31
C PRO A 28 -24.53 8.85 -4.45
N VAL A 29 -23.49 8.07 -4.20
CA VAL A 29 -22.09 8.50 -4.31
C VAL A 29 -21.41 7.69 -5.41
N ASP A 30 -20.95 8.38 -6.44
CA ASP A 30 -20.00 7.84 -7.41
C ASP A 30 -18.60 7.85 -6.80
N TRP A 31 -18.13 6.66 -6.42
CA TRP A 31 -16.84 6.49 -5.77
C TRP A 31 -15.82 5.95 -6.77
N SER A 32 -14.55 6.23 -6.51
CA SER A 32 -13.44 5.65 -7.25
C SER A 32 -12.27 5.35 -6.33
N ALA A 33 -11.49 4.34 -6.69
CA ALA A 33 -10.28 3.92 -5.98
C ALA A 33 -9.13 3.81 -6.98
N ARG A 34 -7.98 4.38 -6.64
CA ARG A 34 -6.76 4.32 -7.45
C ARG A 34 -5.56 4.04 -6.56
N THR A 35 -4.56 3.35 -7.09
CA THR A 35 -3.30 3.10 -6.40
C THR A 35 -2.12 3.68 -7.18
N ASP A 36 -1.10 4.15 -6.46
CA ASP A 36 0.18 4.60 -7.01
C ASP A 36 1.19 3.45 -7.18
N ALA A 37 0.89 2.27 -6.61
CA ALA A 37 1.75 1.11 -6.63
C ALA A 37 1.28 0.08 -7.67
N PRO A 38 2.04 -0.17 -8.76
CA PRO A 38 1.62 -1.06 -9.84
C PRO A 38 1.53 -2.54 -9.45
N TRP A 39 2.12 -2.91 -8.30
CA TRP A 39 2.03 -4.23 -7.69
C TRP A 39 0.84 -4.39 -6.74
N LEU A 40 0.06 -3.34 -6.48
CA LEU A 40 -1.19 -3.46 -5.75
C LEU A 40 -2.34 -3.68 -6.74
N ARG A 41 -3.20 -4.65 -6.45
CA ARG A 41 -4.42 -4.95 -7.20
C ARG A 41 -5.63 -4.67 -6.32
N LEU A 42 -6.57 -3.91 -6.88
CA LEU A 42 -7.86 -3.58 -6.28
C LEU A 42 -8.91 -4.50 -6.89
N SER A 43 -9.79 -5.10 -6.08
CA SER A 43 -10.92 -5.90 -6.59
C SER A 43 -11.91 -5.05 -7.40
N ASP A 44 -12.10 -3.80 -6.97
CA ASP A 44 -12.93 -2.82 -7.66
C ASP A 44 -12.27 -1.45 -7.61
N THR A 45 -12.41 -0.68 -8.68
CA THR A 45 -11.80 0.65 -8.83
C THR A 45 -12.82 1.78 -8.88
N GLY A 46 -14.12 1.47 -8.87
CA GLY A 46 -15.18 2.48 -8.84
C GLY A 46 -16.57 1.88 -8.98
N GLY A 47 -17.56 2.73 -8.76
CA GLY A 47 -18.98 2.40 -8.91
C GLY A 47 -19.87 3.44 -8.23
N THR A 48 -21.17 3.15 -8.18
CA THR A 48 -22.15 4.02 -7.52
C THR A 48 -22.70 3.32 -6.27
N LEU A 49 -22.49 3.92 -5.10
CA LEU A 49 -23.06 3.47 -3.84
C LEU A 49 -24.36 4.23 -3.55
N ARG A 50 -25.45 3.50 -3.36
CA ARG A 50 -26.71 4.08 -2.89
C ARG A 50 -26.59 4.52 -1.41
N PRO A 51 -27.39 5.49 -0.95
CA PRO A 51 -27.41 5.90 0.45
C PRO A 51 -27.54 4.72 1.42
N GLY A 52 -26.70 4.71 2.45
CA GLY A 52 -26.66 3.65 3.47
C GLY A 52 -26.11 2.31 2.99
N ARG A 53 -25.57 2.22 1.76
CA ARG A 53 -24.89 1.01 1.27
C ARG A 53 -23.39 1.08 1.51
N SER A 54 -22.80 -0.11 1.57
CA SER A 54 -21.37 -0.29 1.70
C SER A 54 -20.85 -1.26 0.66
N VAL A 55 -19.58 -1.11 0.28
CA VAL A 55 -18.81 -2.06 -0.53
C VAL A 55 -17.45 -2.25 0.10
N THR A 56 -16.88 -3.44 -0.05
CA THR A 56 -15.53 -3.75 0.42
C THR A 56 -14.61 -3.96 -0.77
N VAL A 57 -13.65 -3.06 -0.92
CA VAL A 57 -12.57 -3.18 -1.90
C VAL A 57 -11.43 -3.95 -1.25
N THR A 58 -11.08 -5.10 -1.82
CA THR A 58 -9.91 -5.87 -1.37
C THR A 58 -8.68 -5.39 -2.12
N VAL A 59 -7.61 -5.12 -1.38
CA VAL A 59 -6.27 -4.81 -1.90
C VAL A 59 -5.41 -6.05 -1.72
N THR A 60 -4.98 -6.60 -2.85
CA THR A 60 -4.07 -7.75 -2.93
C THR A 60 -2.72 -7.34 -3.51
N VAL A 61 -1.65 -7.94 -2.99
CA VAL A 61 -0.29 -7.69 -3.47
C VAL A 61 0.06 -8.72 -4.55
N ASP A 62 0.41 -8.24 -5.74
CA ASP A 62 1.01 -9.05 -6.79
C ASP A 62 2.46 -9.35 -6.42
N ARG A 63 2.69 -10.56 -5.89
CA ARG A 63 4.00 -10.98 -5.39
C ARG A 63 5.08 -11.07 -6.47
N ALA A 64 4.71 -11.15 -7.74
CA ALA A 64 5.67 -11.18 -8.84
C ALA A 64 6.20 -9.78 -9.19
N ARG A 65 5.54 -8.72 -8.73
CA ARG A 65 5.86 -7.33 -9.06
C ARG A 65 6.19 -6.48 -7.84
N GLN A 66 5.98 -7.00 -6.63
CA GLN A 66 6.29 -6.29 -5.40
C GLN A 66 7.80 -6.06 -5.28
N PRO A 67 8.24 -4.94 -4.67
CA PRO A 67 9.64 -4.73 -4.36
C PRO A 67 10.17 -5.80 -3.39
N GLY A 68 11.43 -6.16 -3.54
CA GLY A 68 12.17 -6.88 -2.50
C GLY A 68 12.30 -6.00 -1.25
N GLY A 69 12.21 -6.59 -0.06
CA GLY A 69 12.32 -5.84 1.18
C GLY A 69 11.05 -5.05 1.54
N ALA A 70 11.19 -4.05 2.41
CA ALA A 70 10.06 -3.27 2.91
C ALA A 70 9.53 -2.32 1.84
N TRP A 71 8.21 -2.27 1.68
CA TRP A 71 7.56 -1.42 0.69
C TRP A 71 6.32 -0.75 1.29
N THR A 72 5.91 0.34 0.66
CA THR A 72 4.67 1.06 0.97
C THR A 72 4.00 1.47 -0.34
N GLY A 73 2.69 1.27 -0.44
CA GLY A 73 1.84 1.78 -1.51
C GLY A 73 0.64 2.52 -0.92
N ARG A 74 0.01 3.36 -1.74
CA ARG A 74 -1.13 4.18 -1.34
C ARG A 74 -2.34 3.88 -2.22
N VAL A 75 -3.51 3.94 -1.62
CA VAL A 75 -4.80 3.85 -2.30
C VAL A 75 -5.60 5.10 -2.01
N THR A 76 -5.88 5.89 -3.05
CA THR A 76 -6.68 7.11 -2.96
C THR A 76 -8.13 6.81 -3.30
N ILE A 77 -9.05 7.24 -2.43
CA ILE A 77 -10.49 7.05 -2.55
C ILE A 77 -11.17 8.40 -2.81
N GLY A 78 -11.87 8.51 -3.94
CA GLY A 78 -12.73 9.64 -4.28
C GLY A 78 -14.22 9.34 -3.98
N PRO A 79 -15.04 10.36 -3.68
CA PRO A 79 -14.70 11.79 -3.64
C PRO A 79 -14.08 12.27 -2.31
N SER A 80 -14.05 11.44 -1.26
CA SER A 80 -13.59 11.86 0.08
C SER A 80 -12.13 12.32 0.15
N GLY A 81 -11.31 12.00 -0.86
CA GLY A 81 -9.87 12.30 -0.88
C GLY A 81 -9.07 11.46 0.14
N THR A 82 -9.69 10.44 0.73
CA THR A 82 -9.05 9.61 1.74
C THR A 82 -7.95 8.77 1.12
N VAL A 83 -6.78 8.77 1.75
CA VAL A 83 -5.64 7.94 1.33
C VAL A 83 -5.43 6.83 2.35
N VAL A 84 -5.48 5.58 1.88
CA VAL A 84 -5.17 4.38 2.68
C VAL A 84 -3.75 3.95 2.36
N THR A 85 -2.90 3.92 3.37
CA THR A 85 -1.51 3.45 3.25
C THR A 85 -1.45 1.95 3.49
N VAL A 86 -0.85 1.22 2.55
CA VAL A 86 -0.63 -0.22 2.62
C VAL A 86 0.88 -0.46 2.67
N SER A 87 1.33 -1.13 3.72
CA SER A 87 2.74 -1.48 3.89
C SER A 87 2.90 -3.00 3.99
N GLY A 88 4.08 -3.47 3.60
CA GLY A 88 4.41 -4.88 3.64
C GLY A 88 5.89 -5.11 3.37
N ARG A 89 6.24 -6.38 3.20
CA ARG A 89 7.61 -6.79 2.92
C ARG A 89 7.60 -7.91 1.88
N GLY A 90 8.26 -7.68 0.75
CA GLY A 90 8.55 -8.70 -0.23
C GLY A 90 9.74 -9.54 0.22
N THR A 91 9.80 -10.78 -0.22
CA THR A 91 11.04 -11.56 -0.14
C THR A 91 12.08 -10.89 -1.03
N PRO A 92 13.33 -10.69 -0.55
CA PRO A 92 14.40 -10.24 -1.43
C PRO A 92 14.51 -11.24 -2.59
N SER A 93 14.60 -10.74 -3.83
CA SER A 93 15.01 -11.61 -4.93
C SER A 93 16.47 -12.01 -4.63
N PRO A 94 16.85 -13.29 -4.75
CA PRO A 94 18.25 -13.71 -4.58
C PRO A 94 19.20 -13.09 -5.63
N GLU A 95 18.67 -12.33 -6.58
CA GLU A 95 19.38 -11.66 -7.67
C GLU A 95 19.95 -10.28 -7.29
N ASP A 96 19.59 -9.72 -6.14
CA ASP A 96 20.41 -8.68 -5.50
C ASP A 96 21.51 -9.43 -4.74
N PRO A 97 22.77 -9.46 -5.23
CA PRO A 97 23.85 -9.88 -4.35
C PRO A 97 23.80 -8.91 -3.18
N ALA A 98 23.62 -9.44 -1.97
CA ALA A 98 23.88 -8.70 -0.76
C ALA A 98 25.18 -7.92 -1.01
N GLU A 99 25.10 -6.59 -1.06
CA GLU A 99 26.27 -5.73 -1.17
C GLU A 99 27.30 -6.33 -0.21
N PRO A 100 28.52 -6.69 -0.68
CA PRO A 100 29.53 -7.15 0.25
C PRO A 100 29.65 -6.06 1.32
N PRO A 101 29.78 -6.42 2.62
CA PRO A 101 29.95 -5.41 3.65
C PRO A 101 31.09 -4.48 3.21
N PRO A 102 30.98 -3.15 3.42
CA PRO A 102 32.05 -2.26 3.05
C PRO A 102 33.32 -2.79 3.71
N THR A 103 34.28 -3.21 2.88
CA THR A 103 35.59 -3.64 3.35
C THR A 103 36.07 -2.52 4.24
N ALA A 104 36.23 -2.80 5.53
CA ALA A 104 36.81 -1.86 6.48
C ALA A 104 38.05 -1.25 5.83
N PRO A 105 38.28 0.07 5.92
CA PRO A 105 39.49 0.66 5.40
C PRO A 105 40.65 -0.14 5.98
N ALA A 106 41.58 -0.57 5.12
CA ALA A 106 42.80 -1.20 5.57
C ALA A 106 43.48 -0.24 6.55
N ASP A 107 43.36 -0.52 7.84
CA ASP A 107 44.31 -0.02 8.82
C ASP A 107 45.69 -0.42 8.30
N PRO A 108 46.59 0.53 8.00
CA PRO A 108 47.99 0.17 7.91
C PRO A 108 48.38 -0.33 9.31
N ASP A 109 48.67 -1.62 9.38
CA ASP A 109 49.24 -2.31 10.52
C ASP A 109 50.33 -1.44 11.20
N PRO A 110 50.29 -1.24 12.53
CA PRO A 110 51.41 -0.67 13.25
C PRO A 110 52.53 -1.72 13.28
N GLY A 111 53.38 -1.71 12.26
CA GLY A 111 54.55 -2.58 12.20
C GLY A 111 55.41 -2.38 13.47
N PRO A 112 55.74 -3.45 14.21
CA PRO A 112 56.61 -3.33 15.37
C PRO A 112 58.06 -3.10 14.93
N GLU A 113 58.72 -2.26 15.74
CA GLU A 113 60.13 -1.85 15.85
C GLU A 113 61.19 -2.95 15.54
N PRO A 114 62.44 -2.57 15.20
CA PRO A 114 63.40 -2.07 16.21
C PRO A 114 64.14 -0.75 15.88
#